data_AF-A0A163U8K6-F1
#
_entry.id   AF-A0A163U8K6-F1
#
_cell.length_a   1.000
_cell.length_b   1.000
_cell.length_c   1.000
_cell.angle_alpha   90.00
_cell.angle_beta   90.00
_cell.angle_gamma   90.00
#
_symmetry.space_group_name_H-M   'P 1'
#
loop_
_entity.id
_entity.type
_entity.pdbx_description
1 polymer ?
#
loop_
_entity_poly.entity_id
_entity_poly.type
_entity_poly.pdbx_seq_one_letter_code
_entity_poly.pdbx_strand_id
1 'polypeptide(L)'
;MTTPTFGMSFTRPDDEVIPALGADFSHVLIIETSEDASAVEFPEGEPVRFSTSDAAKVNALGTGLLADAVNGIHDQLNDLNSGADVTVVRVAEGVDTATTAASIAAVVNDIASIPSKVNKTPRIVVAGRTAWRPGLDTTNPVIAALEANLG
;
A
#
# COMPACT_ATOMS: atom_id res chain seq x y z
N MET A 1 -9.46 53.16 -20.34
CA MET A 1 -10.72 52.56 -19.86
C MET A 1 -11.12 51.49 -20.86
N THR A 2 -11.08 50.23 -20.44
CA THR A 2 -11.52 49.09 -21.27
C THR A 2 -13.04 48.92 -21.17
N THR A 3 -13.66 48.60 -22.29
CA THR A 3 -15.11 48.51 -22.49
C THR A 3 -15.76 47.45 -21.59
N PRO A 4 -16.89 47.75 -20.89
CA PRO A 4 -17.58 46.76 -20.08
C PRO A 4 -18.30 45.73 -20.95
N THR A 5 -18.09 44.44 -20.65
CA THR A 5 -18.82 43.32 -21.26
C THR A 5 -20.17 43.13 -20.57
N PHE A 6 -21.25 43.24 -21.32
CA PHE A 6 -22.61 42.91 -20.86
C PHE A 6 -22.96 41.47 -21.26
N GLY A 7 -23.24 40.61 -20.28
CA GLY A 7 -23.58 39.20 -20.47
C GLY A 7 -23.22 38.36 -19.25
N MET A 8 -23.48 37.05 -19.30
CA MET A 8 -22.96 36.10 -18.30
C MET A 8 -21.51 35.75 -18.66
N SER A 9 -20.58 36.09 -17.78
CA SER A 9 -19.18 35.66 -17.88
C SER A 9 -18.95 34.48 -16.94
N PHE A 10 -18.57 33.33 -17.47
CA PHE A 10 -18.17 32.19 -16.66
C PHE A 10 -16.70 32.37 -16.28
N THR A 11 -16.45 32.65 -15.01
CA THR A 11 -15.09 32.62 -14.44
C THR A 11 -15.07 31.49 -13.42
N ARG A 12 -13.99 30.70 -13.42
CA ARG A 12 -13.74 29.70 -12.39
C ARG A 12 -12.57 30.23 -11.55
N PRO A 13 -12.84 31.03 -10.50
CA PRO A 13 -11.78 31.50 -9.61
C PRO A 13 -11.19 30.32 -8.84
N ASP A 14 -9.86 30.27 -8.72
CA ASP A 14 -9.14 29.19 -8.03
C ASP A 14 -9.37 29.18 -6.50
N ASP A 15 -10.02 30.21 -5.96
CA ASP A 15 -10.30 30.40 -4.52
C ASP A 15 -11.66 29.83 -4.08
N GLU A 16 -12.33 29.00 -4.90
CA GLU A 16 -13.60 28.39 -4.53
C GLU A 16 -13.41 27.38 -3.39
N VAL A 17 -14.21 27.49 -2.32
CA VAL A 17 -14.16 26.55 -1.19
C VAL A 17 -14.67 25.20 -1.65
N ILE A 18 -13.74 24.30 -1.95
CA ILE A 18 -14.05 22.92 -2.29
C ILE A 18 -14.39 22.19 -0.98
N PRO A 19 -15.52 21.47 -0.88
CA PRO A 19 -15.80 20.62 0.26
C PRO A 19 -14.67 19.61 0.45
N ALA A 20 -14.20 19.44 1.68
CA ALA A 20 -13.30 18.34 2.02
C ALA A 20 -14.07 17.02 1.86
N LEU A 21 -13.99 16.42 0.67
CA LEU A 21 -14.38 15.05 0.45
C LEU A 21 -13.47 14.20 1.33
N GLY A 22 -14.03 13.61 2.39
CA GLY A 22 -13.38 12.53 3.11
C GLY A 22 -13.25 11.36 2.15
N ALA A 23 -12.14 11.31 1.41
CA ALA A 23 -11.93 10.28 0.42
C ALA A 23 -11.75 8.94 1.14
N ASP A 24 -12.79 8.10 1.08
CA ASP A 24 -12.67 6.69 1.45
C ASP A 24 -12.00 5.95 0.29
N PHE A 25 -10.67 6.12 0.20
CA PHE A 25 -9.88 5.38 -0.76
C PHE A 25 -9.89 3.89 -0.42
N SER A 26 -9.94 3.05 -1.45
CA SER A 26 -9.69 1.61 -1.28
C SER A 26 -8.36 1.42 -0.55
N HIS A 27 -8.42 0.77 0.61
CA HIS A 27 -7.25 0.53 1.44
C HIS A 27 -6.44 -0.65 0.90
N VAL A 28 -5.14 -0.43 0.68
CA VAL A 28 -4.22 -1.44 0.14
C VAL A 28 -3.38 -2.03 1.29
N LEU A 29 -3.34 -3.35 1.38
CA LEU A 29 -2.40 -4.09 2.21
C LEU A 29 -1.23 -4.58 1.34
N ILE A 30 0.01 -4.30 1.76
CA ILE A 30 1.22 -4.73 1.08
C ILE A 30 2.04 -5.60 2.05
N ILE A 31 2.38 -6.81 1.62
CA ILE A 31 3.20 -7.76 2.40
C ILE A 31 4.44 -8.11 1.57
N GLU A 32 5.59 -7.60 1.97
CA GLU A 32 6.84 -7.78 1.22
C GLU A 32 8.08 -7.57 2.11
N THR A 33 9.25 -7.93 1.57
CA THR A 33 10.54 -7.67 2.21
C THR A 33 11.04 -6.24 2.00
N SER A 34 11.70 -5.73 3.04
CA SER A 34 12.60 -4.57 2.96
C SER A 34 13.68 -4.70 4.02
N GLU A 35 14.93 -4.90 3.61
CA GLU A 35 16.06 -5.09 4.52
C GLU A 35 16.44 -3.78 5.22
N ASP A 36 16.42 -2.67 4.49
CA ASP A 36 16.84 -1.35 4.97
C ASP A 36 15.73 -0.53 5.66
N ALA A 37 14.52 -1.09 5.79
CA ALA A 37 13.45 -0.43 6.52
C ALA A 37 13.82 -0.27 8.02
N SER A 38 13.36 0.82 8.64
CA SER A 38 13.53 1.05 10.07
C SER A 38 12.73 0.02 10.87
N ALA A 39 13.41 -0.79 11.68
CA ALA A 39 12.77 -1.79 12.55
C ALA A 39 11.92 -1.17 13.68
N VAL A 40 12.08 0.13 13.94
CA VAL A 40 11.28 0.87 14.92
C VAL A 40 9.96 1.31 14.31
N GLU A 41 10.00 1.87 13.09
CA GLU A 41 8.82 2.39 12.41
C GLU A 41 8.01 1.28 11.73
N PHE A 42 8.69 0.21 11.30
CA PHE A 42 8.14 -0.97 10.66
C PHE A 42 8.72 -2.24 11.29
N PRO A 43 8.21 -2.64 12.47
CA PRO A 43 8.57 -3.90 13.10
C PRO A 43 8.21 -5.09 12.19
N GLU A 44 9.00 -6.14 12.23
CA GLU A 44 8.74 -7.34 11.45
C GLU A 44 7.42 -8.01 11.87
N GLY A 45 6.60 -8.40 10.89
CA GLY A 45 5.33 -9.09 11.10
C GLY A 45 4.20 -8.23 11.67
N GLU A 46 4.45 -6.97 12.03
CA GLU A 46 3.41 -6.06 12.52
C GLU A 46 2.86 -5.16 11.40
N PRO A 47 1.53 -5.08 11.24
CA PRO A 47 0.92 -4.20 10.26
C PRO A 47 1.01 -2.75 10.73
N VAL A 48 1.58 -1.90 9.88
CA VAL A 48 1.67 -0.45 10.11
C VAL A 48 0.89 0.27 9.03
N ARG A 49 -0.12 1.04 9.45
CA ARG A 49 -0.94 1.89 8.57
C ARG A 49 -0.40 3.30 8.51
N PHE A 50 -0.27 3.85 7.31
CA PHE A 50 0.15 5.23 7.08
C PHE A 50 -0.32 5.71 5.70
N SER A 51 -0.22 7.01 5.46
CA SER A 51 -0.49 7.60 4.13
C SER A 51 0.78 7.61 3.30
N THR A 52 0.69 7.29 2.01
CA THR A 52 1.84 7.41 1.09
C THR A 52 2.35 8.85 0.93
N SER A 53 1.60 9.85 1.38
CA SER A 53 2.04 11.25 1.46
C SER A 53 2.93 11.57 2.67
N ASP A 54 3.08 10.65 3.62
CA ASP A 54 3.93 10.83 4.79
C ASP A 54 5.40 10.55 4.42
N ALA A 55 6.14 11.64 4.14
CA ALA A 55 7.55 11.55 3.77
C ALA A 55 8.43 10.90 4.85
N ALA A 56 8.09 11.01 6.14
CA ALA A 56 8.89 10.39 7.20
C ALA A 56 8.73 8.86 7.16
N LYS A 57 7.50 8.37 7.01
CA LYS A 57 7.20 6.95 6.89
C LYS A 57 7.74 6.35 5.59
N VAL A 58 7.62 7.05 4.47
CA VAL A 58 8.16 6.60 3.18
C VAL A 58 9.69 6.49 3.25
N ASN A 59 10.38 7.51 3.79
CA ASN A 59 11.85 7.44 3.96
C ASN A 59 12.27 6.31 4.91
N ALA A 60 11.46 5.99 5.92
CA ALA A 60 11.72 4.92 6.86
C ALA A 60 11.54 3.51 6.26
N LEU A 61 10.94 3.36 5.08
CA LEU A 61 10.84 2.07 4.36
C LEU A 61 12.15 1.66 3.66
N GLY A 62 13.09 2.60 3.48
CA GLY A 62 14.36 2.36 2.80
C GLY A 62 14.21 2.18 1.29
N THR A 63 14.98 1.27 0.70
CA THR A 63 15.05 1.04 -0.76
C THR A 63 14.61 -0.36 -1.20
N GLY A 64 13.99 -1.14 -0.32
CA GLY A 64 13.53 -2.50 -0.62
C GLY A 64 12.29 -2.56 -1.53
N LEU A 65 11.89 -3.77 -1.91
CA LEU A 65 10.71 -4.04 -2.75
C LEU A 65 9.42 -3.44 -2.17
N LEU A 66 9.32 -3.44 -0.83
CA LEU A 66 8.21 -2.81 -0.13
C LEU A 66 8.14 -1.29 -0.33
N ALA A 67 9.29 -0.61 -0.33
CA ALA A 67 9.36 0.83 -0.58
C ALA A 67 8.99 1.15 -2.03
N ASP A 68 9.47 0.32 -2.98
CA ASP A 68 9.15 0.45 -4.39
C ASP A 68 7.64 0.29 -4.65
N ALA A 69 6.99 -0.69 -4.02
CA ALA A 69 5.54 -0.87 -4.12
C ALA A 69 4.76 0.34 -3.58
N VAL A 70 5.19 0.92 -2.45
CA VAL A 70 4.55 2.12 -1.87
C VAL A 70 4.74 3.33 -2.77
N ASN A 71 5.95 3.54 -3.29
CA ASN A 71 6.25 4.65 -4.20
C ASN A 71 5.49 4.50 -5.53
N GLY A 72 5.44 3.29 -6.10
CA GLY A 72 4.69 3.02 -7.32
C GLY A 72 3.18 3.23 -7.18
N ILE A 73 2.62 3.05 -5.97
CA ILE A 73 1.22 3.45 -5.68
C ILE A 73 1.11 4.97 -5.62
N HIS A 74 2.03 5.65 -4.95
CA HIS A 74 2.03 7.11 -4.81
C HIS A 74 2.13 7.81 -6.18
N ASP A 75 3.02 7.33 -7.05
CA ASP A 75 3.28 7.90 -8.39
C ASP A 75 2.07 7.79 -9.33
N GLN A 76 1.13 6.88 -9.05
CA GLN A 76 -0.12 6.77 -9.81
C GLN A 76 -1.15 7.82 -9.42
N LEU A 77 -0.96 8.50 -8.29
CA LEU A 77 -1.90 9.49 -7.80
C LEU A 77 -1.49 10.88 -8.29
N ASN A 78 -2.47 11.66 -8.75
CA ASN A 78 -2.26 13.01 -9.25
C ASN A 78 -3.22 14.02 -8.60
N ASP A 79 -2.82 15.29 -8.66
CA ASP A 79 -3.60 16.47 -8.29
C ASP A 79 -4.24 16.39 -6.90
N LEU A 80 -5.55 16.11 -6.82
CA LEU A 80 -6.33 16.12 -5.59
C LEU A 80 -6.07 14.90 -4.69
N ASN A 81 -5.60 13.79 -5.27
CA ASN A 81 -5.37 12.54 -4.54
C ASN A 81 -3.91 12.46 -4.09
N SER A 82 -3.46 13.37 -3.23
CA SER A 82 -2.03 13.46 -2.89
C SER A 82 -1.48 12.30 -2.03
N GLY A 83 -2.29 11.30 -1.69
CA GLY A 83 -1.86 10.13 -0.94
C GLY A 83 -2.88 8.99 -0.93
N ALA A 84 -2.37 7.76 -0.86
CA ALA A 84 -3.15 6.55 -0.63
C ALA A 84 -2.99 6.10 0.82
N ASP A 85 -4.06 5.54 1.37
CA ASP A 85 -4.06 4.91 2.70
C ASP A 85 -3.61 3.46 2.57
N VAL A 86 -2.41 3.15 3.06
CA VAL A 86 -1.77 1.84 2.91
C VAL A 86 -1.45 1.23 4.27
N THR A 87 -1.60 -0.09 4.37
CA THR A 87 -1.04 -0.87 5.47
C THR A 87 0.08 -1.72 4.91
N VAL A 88 1.20 -1.70 5.59
CA VAL A 88 2.40 -2.44 5.22
C VAL A 88 2.71 -3.45 6.31
N VAL A 89 2.99 -4.69 5.92
CA VAL A 89 3.58 -5.70 6.80
C VAL A 89 4.96 -6.06 6.25
N ARG A 90 5.99 -5.73 7.04
CA ARG A 90 7.37 -6.07 6.70
C ARG A 90 7.65 -7.52 7.05
N VAL A 91 8.23 -8.25 6.10
CA VAL A 91 8.77 -9.61 6.31
C VAL A 91 10.29 -9.59 6.15
N ALA A 92 11.04 -10.29 6.99
CA ALA A 92 12.48 -10.42 6.77
C ALA A 92 12.78 -11.28 5.54
N GLU A 93 13.87 -10.95 4.83
CA GLU A 93 14.39 -11.81 3.77
C GLU A 93 14.92 -13.12 4.37
N GLY A 94 14.41 -14.24 3.87
CA GLY A 94 14.89 -15.57 4.24
C GLY A 94 16.22 -15.93 3.55
N VAL A 95 16.79 -17.06 3.94
CA VAL A 95 18.05 -17.59 3.37
C VAL A 95 17.89 -17.93 1.88
N ASP A 96 16.66 -18.22 1.45
CA ASP A 96 16.29 -18.50 0.07
C ASP A 96 14.90 -17.95 -0.26
N THR A 97 14.55 -17.92 -1.55
CA THR A 97 13.24 -17.44 -2.00
C THR A 97 12.07 -18.29 -1.48
N ALA A 98 12.31 -19.56 -1.17
CA ALA A 98 11.32 -20.47 -0.60
C ALA A 98 10.95 -20.10 0.83
N THR A 99 11.94 -19.81 1.67
CA THR A 99 11.75 -19.37 3.07
C THR A 99 11.06 -18.01 3.13
N THR A 100 11.46 -17.06 2.27
CA THR A 100 10.77 -15.77 2.17
C THR A 100 9.30 -15.93 1.76
N ALA A 101 9.02 -16.78 0.75
CA ALA A 101 7.64 -17.05 0.32
C ALA A 101 6.80 -17.72 1.41
N ALA A 102 7.39 -18.62 2.21
CA ALA A 102 6.72 -19.24 3.35
C ALA A 102 6.39 -18.23 4.45
N SER A 103 7.31 -17.31 4.77
CA SER A 103 7.07 -16.24 5.75
C SER A 103 5.97 -15.29 5.29
N ILE A 104 5.95 -14.89 4.02
CA ILE A 104 4.87 -14.07 3.45
C ILE A 104 3.54 -14.83 3.51
N ALA A 105 3.52 -16.12 3.17
CA ALA A 105 2.31 -16.94 3.25
C ALA A 105 1.77 -17.05 4.68
N ALA A 106 2.65 -17.08 5.70
CA ALA A 106 2.23 -17.08 7.10
C ALA A 106 1.48 -15.79 7.48
N VAL A 107 1.94 -14.63 7.01
CA VAL A 107 1.24 -13.35 7.21
C VAL A 107 -0.10 -13.34 6.49
N VAL A 108 -0.16 -13.85 5.25
CA VAL A 108 -1.42 -13.94 4.49
C VAL A 108 -2.44 -14.84 5.19
N ASN A 109 -2.00 -15.94 5.83
CA ASN A 109 -2.89 -16.79 6.61
C ASN A 109 -3.46 -16.10 7.86
N ASP A 110 -2.78 -15.09 8.40
CA ASP A 110 -3.27 -14.28 9.53
C ASP A 110 -3.92 -12.96 9.09
N ILE A 111 -4.26 -12.81 7.81
CA ILE A 111 -4.79 -11.54 7.27
C ILE A 111 -6.07 -11.04 7.98
N ALA A 112 -6.86 -11.96 8.53
CA ALA A 112 -8.08 -11.63 9.27
C ALA A 112 -7.80 -10.88 10.60
N SER A 113 -6.58 -10.97 11.15
CA SER A 113 -6.19 -10.26 12.37
C SER A 113 -5.81 -8.80 12.11
N ILE A 114 -5.40 -8.46 10.88
CA ILE A 114 -4.89 -7.14 10.51
C ILE A 114 -5.92 -6.02 10.72
N PRO A 115 -7.20 -6.14 10.30
CA PRO A 115 -8.17 -5.06 10.43
C PRO A 115 -8.38 -4.56 11.87
N SER A 116 -8.30 -5.45 12.86
CA SER A 116 -8.45 -5.08 14.27
C SER A 116 -7.21 -4.35 14.82
N LYS A 117 -6.03 -4.60 14.26
CA LYS A 117 -4.78 -3.91 14.62
C LYS A 117 -4.70 -2.49 14.04
N VAL A 118 -5.18 -2.28 12.81
CA VAL A 118 -5.03 -0.99 12.09
C VAL A 118 -6.33 -0.19 11.91
N ASN A 119 -7.45 -0.70 12.44
CA ASN A 119 -8.79 -0.11 12.34
C ASN A 119 -9.22 0.21 10.89
N LYS A 120 -8.79 -0.62 9.94
CA LYS A 120 -9.16 -0.50 8.52
C LYS A 120 -9.07 -1.87 7.86
N THR A 121 -10.12 -2.24 7.14
CA THR A 121 -10.14 -3.50 6.38
C THR A 121 -9.53 -3.26 4.99
N PRO A 122 -8.48 -3.99 4.59
CA PRO A 122 -7.92 -3.88 3.25
C PRO A 122 -8.90 -4.45 2.22
N ARG A 123 -9.03 -3.75 1.10
CA ARG A 123 -9.85 -4.19 -0.06
C ARG A 123 -8.99 -4.67 -1.22
N ILE A 124 -7.70 -4.33 -1.20
CA ILE A 124 -6.71 -4.78 -2.16
C ILE A 124 -5.56 -5.36 -1.34
N VAL A 125 -5.12 -6.57 -1.70
CA VAL A 125 -4.00 -7.26 -1.06
C VAL A 125 -2.93 -7.51 -2.09
N VAL A 126 -1.73 -7.00 -1.83
CA VAL A 126 -0.53 -7.20 -2.62
C VAL A 126 0.43 -8.02 -1.79
N ALA A 127 0.65 -9.28 -2.19
CA ALA A 127 1.61 -10.16 -1.55
C ALA A 127 2.80 -10.41 -2.47
N GLY A 128 3.98 -10.40 -1.86
CA GLY A 128 5.23 -10.69 -2.52
C GLY A 128 5.39 -12.12 -3.00
N ARG A 129 6.39 -12.34 -3.86
CA ARG A 129 6.84 -13.68 -4.30
C ARG A 129 5.77 -14.55 -4.96
N THR A 130 4.67 -13.97 -5.45
CA THR A 130 3.60 -14.68 -6.19
C THR A 130 4.10 -15.33 -7.50
N ALA A 131 5.17 -14.81 -8.09
CA ALA A 131 5.79 -15.37 -9.30
C ALA A 131 6.65 -16.62 -9.05
N TRP A 132 7.07 -16.89 -7.81
CA TRP A 132 7.94 -18.01 -7.49
C TRP A 132 7.16 -19.34 -7.41
N ARG A 133 7.78 -20.46 -7.75
CA ARG A 133 7.20 -21.79 -7.54
C ARG A 133 8.29 -22.81 -7.20
N PRO A 134 8.06 -23.76 -6.28
CA PRO A 134 9.02 -24.81 -5.97
C PRO A 134 9.34 -25.73 -7.16
N GLY A 135 8.37 -25.91 -8.07
CA GLY A 135 8.49 -26.78 -9.24
C GLY A 135 7.33 -26.57 -10.21
N LEU A 136 7.29 -27.36 -11.30
CA LEU A 136 6.21 -27.26 -12.31
C LEU A 136 4.85 -27.74 -11.78
N ASP A 137 4.87 -28.70 -10.84
CA ASP A 137 3.68 -29.39 -10.35
C ASP A 137 3.27 -28.96 -8.93
N THR A 138 3.98 -27.99 -8.33
CA THR A 138 3.74 -27.52 -6.97
C THR A 138 3.25 -26.08 -6.99
N THR A 139 2.07 -25.85 -6.42
CA THR A 139 1.48 -24.52 -6.26
C THR A 139 2.35 -23.64 -5.37
N ASN A 140 2.43 -22.35 -5.69
CA ASN A 140 3.11 -21.37 -4.86
C ASN A 140 2.40 -21.27 -3.48
N PRO A 141 3.15 -21.35 -2.36
CA PRO A 141 2.57 -21.23 -1.02
C PRO A 141 1.83 -19.90 -0.78
N VAL A 142 2.28 -18.79 -1.36
CA VAL A 142 1.62 -17.48 -1.24
C VAL A 142 0.28 -17.48 -1.97
N ILE A 143 0.22 -18.03 -3.18
CA ILE A 143 -1.04 -18.12 -3.94
C ILE A 143 -2.04 -19.03 -3.21
N ALA A 144 -1.57 -20.18 -2.72
CA ALA A 144 -2.41 -21.08 -1.95
C ALA A 144 -2.99 -20.41 -0.69
N ALA A 145 -2.19 -19.58 0.01
CA ALA A 145 -2.65 -18.81 1.15
C ALA A 145 -3.65 -17.71 0.75
N LEU A 146 -3.43 -17.01 -0.37
CA LEU A 146 -4.37 -15.99 -0.87
C LEU A 146 -5.73 -16.62 -1.22
N GLU A 147 -5.74 -17.74 -1.94
CA GLU A 147 -6.98 -18.45 -2.29
C GLU A 147 -7.75 -18.93 -1.06
N ALA A 148 -7.05 -19.44 -0.04
CA ALA A 148 -7.69 -19.96 1.17
C ALA A 148 -8.33 -18.89 2.06
N ASN A 149 -7.83 -17.64 2.01
CA ASN A 149 -8.22 -16.59 2.95
C ASN A 149 -9.00 -15.43 2.31
N LEU A 150 -8.96 -15.30 0.98
CA LEU A 150 -9.63 -14.22 0.23
C LEU A 150 -10.65 -14.75 -0.80
N GLY A 151 -10.73 -16.08 -0.99
CA GLY A 151 -11.61 -16.77 -1.95
C GLY A 151 -12.99 -17.15 -1.39
#